data_AF-A0A9P6PIZ9-F1
#
_entry.id   AF-A0A9P6PIZ9-F1
#
_cell.length_a   1.000
_cell.length_b   1.000
_cell.length_c   1.000
_cell.angle_alpha   90.00
_cell.angle_beta   90.00
_cell.angle_gamma   90.00
#
_symmetry.space_group_name_H-M   'P 1'
#
loop_
_entity.id
_entity.type
_entity.pdbx_description
1 polymer ?
#
loop_
_entity_poly.entity_id
_entity_poly.type
_entity_poly.pdbx_seq_one_letter_code
_entity_poly.pdbx_strand_id
1 'polypeptide(L)'
;DLRVDIKKTTGNFFAPGSPITNFLDAFVKGKGALPVTTGPIRGLPRVWCRSFGHPPETRPSFLFMDLPDPLVPDSESRNLASTSILAMVKENNRPLIPVFGVSGCGKTRAVIELLSQHWGFYFNASSDDWGSNDMITLHSIVQKHLNDSRTFFIVDRQANNAYARKTTLLLFLSRLLIFKYCLSASGSSESFTSARWTLLQARSHVLFEQDIFNILFLQLLNFQHHSENPLSLLIRNVYEDTKECLVKHGCLPKIKDNTRLLVIHNEAQFLGDEFNGFFQSMSSSDESPRPLLSPILHAFQDIGEYQLALVTRGTGLSINTLYWVQSSGSGLKDNSTDFES
;
A
#
# COMPACT_ATOMS: atom_id res chain seq x y z
N ASP A 1 -2.15 26.49 8.38
CA ASP A 1 -3.25 26.07 7.50
C ASP A 1 -2.78 24.76 6.89
N LEU A 2 -3.42 23.64 7.25
CA LEU A 2 -2.95 22.29 6.93
C LEU A 2 -2.58 22.12 5.44
N ARG A 3 -3.37 22.71 4.53
CA ARG A 3 -3.12 22.60 3.09
C ARG A 3 -1.88 23.37 2.67
N VAL A 4 -1.69 24.58 3.20
CA VAL A 4 -0.52 25.42 2.94
C VAL A 4 0.73 24.75 3.52
N ASP A 5 0.63 24.19 4.71
CA ASP A 5 1.77 23.58 5.40
C ASP A 5 2.22 22.29 4.70
N ILE A 6 1.28 21.43 4.28
CA ILE A 6 1.59 20.26 3.44
C ILE A 6 2.20 20.69 2.09
N LYS A 7 1.65 21.74 1.44
CA LYS A 7 2.19 22.25 0.18
C LYS A 7 3.62 22.77 0.35
N LYS A 8 3.95 23.41 1.47
CA LYS A 8 5.31 23.86 1.79
C LYS A 8 6.26 22.68 2.00
N THR A 9 5.88 21.71 2.83
CA THR A 9 6.69 20.50 3.08
C THR A 9 6.95 19.73 1.78
N THR A 10 5.91 19.53 0.97
CA THR A 10 6.04 18.85 -0.33
C THR A 10 6.82 19.65 -1.35
N GLY A 11 6.68 20.99 -1.38
CA GLY A 11 7.49 21.85 -2.25
C GLY A 11 8.99 21.76 -1.94
N ASN A 12 9.34 21.62 -0.66
CA ASN A 12 10.73 21.39 -0.26
C ASN A 12 11.21 19.97 -0.62
N PHE A 13 10.36 18.95 -0.41
CA PHE A 13 10.68 17.57 -0.72
C PHE A 13 10.89 17.33 -2.23
N PHE A 14 10.04 17.93 -3.06
CA PHE A 14 10.11 17.87 -4.53
C PHE A 14 10.83 19.09 -5.14
N ALA A 15 11.72 19.75 -4.39
CA ALA A 15 12.41 20.94 -4.89
C ALA A 15 13.16 20.64 -6.20
N PRO A 16 13.06 21.50 -7.23
CA PRO A 16 13.77 21.31 -8.49
C PRO A 16 15.28 21.15 -8.28
N GLY A 17 15.88 20.15 -8.93
CA GLY A 17 17.31 19.86 -8.78
C GLY A 17 17.70 19.08 -7.52
N SER A 18 16.76 18.79 -6.61
CA SER A 18 17.04 17.93 -5.46
C SER A 18 17.41 16.50 -5.90
N PRO A 19 18.19 15.74 -5.11
CA PRO A 19 18.50 14.34 -5.42
C PRO A 19 17.25 13.50 -5.68
N ILE A 20 16.19 13.69 -4.86
CA ILE A 20 14.93 12.95 -4.98
C ILE A 20 14.22 13.28 -6.29
N THR A 21 14.07 14.58 -6.59
CA THR A 21 13.42 15.05 -7.82
C THR A 21 14.17 14.56 -9.06
N ASN A 22 15.50 14.68 -9.08
CA ASN A 22 16.34 14.23 -10.20
C ASN A 22 16.20 12.72 -10.42
N PHE A 23 16.18 11.94 -9.33
CA PHE A 23 15.97 10.50 -9.40
C PHE A 23 14.57 10.15 -9.91
N LEU A 24 13.52 10.73 -9.35
CA LEU A 24 12.14 10.44 -9.77
C LEU A 24 11.92 10.81 -11.23
N ASP A 25 12.43 11.97 -11.67
CA ASP A 25 12.34 12.39 -13.08
C ASP A 25 13.07 11.43 -14.01
N ALA A 26 14.27 10.99 -13.64
CA ALA A 26 15.03 10.02 -14.41
C ALA A 26 14.30 8.67 -14.46
N PHE A 27 13.87 8.16 -13.30
CA PHE A 27 13.17 6.90 -13.14
C PHE A 27 11.87 6.85 -13.94
N VAL A 28 11.08 7.93 -13.90
CA VAL A 28 9.82 8.07 -14.61
C VAL A 28 10.03 8.12 -16.12
N LYS A 29 11.08 8.78 -16.61
CA LYS A 29 11.44 8.87 -18.04
C LYS A 29 12.12 7.60 -18.58
N GLY A 30 12.22 6.54 -17.76
CA GLY A 30 12.97 5.34 -18.10
C GLY A 30 14.49 5.53 -18.15
N LYS A 31 15.01 6.67 -17.70
CA LYS A 31 16.44 6.96 -17.61
C LYS A 31 16.97 6.40 -16.28
N GLY A 32 17.71 5.30 -16.39
CA GLY A 32 18.22 4.56 -15.26
C GLY A 32 18.07 3.09 -15.58
N ALA A 33 19.18 2.37 -15.61
CA ALA A 33 19.14 0.93 -15.77
C ALA A 33 18.30 0.39 -14.60
N LEU A 34 17.09 -0.10 -14.91
CA LEU A 34 16.40 -0.98 -13.99
C LEU A 34 17.38 -2.12 -13.75
N PRO A 35 17.79 -2.40 -12.50
CA PRO A 35 18.88 -3.32 -12.30
C PRO A 35 18.53 -4.65 -12.93
N VAL A 36 19.27 -4.98 -13.99
CA VAL A 36 19.09 -6.24 -14.71
C VAL A 36 19.79 -7.26 -13.84
N THR A 37 19.04 -7.90 -12.94
CA THR A 37 19.66 -8.94 -12.11
C THR A 37 19.82 -10.18 -12.98
N THR A 38 21.07 -10.50 -13.30
CA THR A 38 21.47 -11.75 -13.96
C THR A 38 21.79 -12.84 -12.95
N GLY A 39 21.73 -12.55 -11.65
CA GLY A 39 22.04 -13.46 -10.54
C GLY A 39 21.28 -13.15 -9.24
N PRO A 40 21.14 -14.15 -8.34
CA PRO A 40 20.27 -14.08 -7.17
C PRO A 40 20.59 -12.87 -6.27
N ILE A 41 19.58 -12.08 -5.92
CA ILE A 41 19.72 -10.99 -4.93
C ILE A 41 19.62 -11.60 -3.53
N ARG A 42 20.48 -11.19 -2.61
CA ARG A 42 20.42 -11.60 -1.20
C ARG A 42 19.03 -11.25 -0.62
N GLY A 43 18.37 -12.23 0.02
CA GLY A 43 17.01 -12.07 0.56
C GLY A 43 15.86 -12.41 -0.43
N LEU A 44 16.17 -12.89 -1.64
CA LEU A 44 15.19 -13.46 -2.58
C LEU A 44 15.30 -15.01 -2.57
N PRO A 45 14.19 -15.77 -2.54
CA PRO A 45 14.24 -17.19 -2.89
C PRO A 45 14.79 -17.36 -4.30
N ARG A 46 15.72 -18.31 -4.49
CA ARG A 46 16.21 -18.71 -5.83
C ARG A 46 15.01 -19.19 -6.66
N VAL A 47 14.75 -18.53 -7.79
CA VAL A 47 13.74 -18.97 -8.76
C VAL A 47 14.45 -19.31 -10.06
N TRP A 48 14.22 -20.53 -10.55
CA TRP A 48 14.66 -20.95 -11.88
C TRP A 48 13.81 -20.25 -12.95
N CYS A 49 14.47 -19.76 -14.01
CA CYS A 49 13.79 -19.17 -15.16
C CYS A 49 12.78 -20.18 -15.73
N ARG A 50 11.50 -19.83 -15.81
CA ARG A 50 10.44 -20.75 -16.30
C ARG A 50 10.32 -20.77 -17.82
N SER A 51 10.98 -19.85 -18.52
CA SER A 51 11.01 -19.77 -19.97
C SER A 51 12.46 -19.87 -20.47
N PHE A 52 12.69 -20.78 -21.40
CA PHE A 52 13.98 -20.97 -22.11
C PHE A 52 14.29 -19.86 -23.14
N GLY A 53 13.51 -18.77 -23.16
CA GLY A 53 13.71 -17.65 -24.09
C GLY A 53 14.48 -16.51 -23.44
N HIS A 54 15.33 -15.85 -24.23
CA HIS A 54 15.99 -14.60 -23.82
C HIS A 54 14.92 -13.55 -23.45
N PRO A 55 14.95 -12.97 -22.25
CA PRO A 55 14.08 -11.85 -21.92
C PRO A 55 14.45 -10.66 -22.82
N PRO A 56 13.47 -9.94 -23.40
CA PRO A 56 13.77 -8.75 -24.20
C PRO A 56 14.53 -7.71 -23.37
N GLU A 57 15.50 -7.03 -23.98
CA GLU A 57 16.44 -6.08 -23.33
C GLU A 57 15.74 -4.91 -22.61
N THR A 58 14.45 -4.69 -22.88
CA THR A 58 13.60 -3.68 -22.25
C THR A 58 12.96 -4.14 -20.94
N ARG A 59 13.13 -5.40 -20.53
CA ARG A 59 12.40 -5.98 -19.41
C ARG A 59 13.08 -5.67 -18.07
N PRO A 60 12.38 -5.03 -17.10
CA PRO A 60 12.89 -4.86 -15.75
C PRO A 60 13.04 -6.25 -15.08
N SER A 61 14.27 -6.74 -14.90
CA SER A 61 14.54 -8.03 -14.22
C SER A 61 14.93 -7.87 -12.76
N PHE A 62 14.33 -6.89 -12.06
CA PHE A 62 14.61 -6.68 -10.63
C PHE A 62 14.12 -7.82 -9.73
N LEU A 63 13.28 -8.70 -10.28
CA LEU A 63 12.78 -9.88 -9.62
C LEU A 63 12.97 -11.05 -10.57
N PHE A 64 13.54 -12.15 -10.08
CA PHE A 64 13.59 -13.48 -10.72
C PHE A 64 12.19 -14.05 -11.07
N MET A 65 11.17 -13.21 -11.17
CA MET A 65 9.77 -13.57 -11.27
C MET A 65 9.20 -13.47 -12.68
N ASP A 66 10.00 -13.05 -13.67
CA ASP A 66 9.52 -12.98 -15.04
C ASP A 66 8.18 -12.21 -15.10
N LEU A 67 8.17 -11.02 -14.44
CA LEU A 67 6.96 -10.24 -14.20
C LEU A 67 6.23 -9.99 -15.53
N PRO A 68 4.89 -10.13 -15.56
CA PRO A 68 4.12 -9.86 -16.76
C PRO A 68 4.30 -8.41 -17.20
N ASP A 69 4.55 -8.22 -18.49
CA ASP A 69 4.60 -6.89 -19.09
C ASP A 69 3.16 -6.42 -19.34
N PRO A 70 2.73 -5.26 -18.80
CA PRO A 70 1.40 -4.73 -19.08
C PRO A 70 1.12 -4.48 -20.57
N LEU A 71 2.16 -4.44 -21.42
CA LEU A 71 2.05 -4.33 -22.88
C LEU A 71 1.85 -5.67 -23.60
N VAL A 72 2.15 -6.81 -22.96
CA VAL A 72 2.07 -8.13 -23.58
C VAL A 72 0.85 -8.86 -23.04
N PRO A 73 -0.13 -9.24 -23.89
CA PRO A 73 -1.23 -10.11 -23.49
C PRO A 73 -0.63 -11.40 -22.91
N ASP A 74 -0.94 -11.72 -21.66
CA ASP A 74 -0.44 -12.92 -21.01
C ASP A 74 -0.84 -14.16 -21.83
N SER A 75 0.14 -14.97 -22.24
CA SER A 75 -0.13 -16.37 -22.57
C SER A 75 -0.71 -17.02 -21.31
N GLU A 76 -1.82 -17.74 -21.42
CA GLU A 76 -2.72 -18.28 -20.36
C GLU A 76 -2.08 -19.07 -19.18
N SER A 77 -0.75 -19.16 -19.07
CA SER A 77 -0.03 -20.05 -18.14
C SER A 77 0.67 -19.37 -16.96
N ARG A 78 0.53 -18.05 -16.74
CA ARG A 78 1.30 -17.33 -15.72
C ARG A 78 0.46 -16.96 -14.48
N ASN A 79 0.72 -17.72 -13.41
CA ASN A 79 0.32 -17.53 -12.01
C ASN A 79 -1.19 -17.46 -11.68
N LEU A 80 -1.81 -18.63 -11.54
CA LEU A 80 -3.20 -18.80 -11.06
C LEU A 80 -3.55 -17.94 -9.83
N ALA A 81 -2.61 -17.76 -8.88
CA ALA A 81 -2.88 -17.05 -7.64
C ALA A 81 -3.18 -15.55 -7.84
N SER A 82 -2.47 -14.85 -8.71
CA SER A 82 -2.74 -13.42 -8.98
C SER A 82 -4.06 -13.26 -9.72
N THR A 83 -4.36 -14.14 -10.67
CA THR A 83 -5.64 -14.19 -11.38
C THR A 83 -6.80 -14.46 -10.43
N SER A 84 -6.66 -15.39 -9.48
CA SER A 84 -7.68 -15.67 -8.46
C SER A 84 -7.91 -14.47 -7.52
N ILE A 85 -6.85 -13.78 -7.09
CA ILE A 85 -7.00 -12.56 -6.28
C ILE A 85 -7.74 -11.49 -7.08
N LEU A 86 -7.39 -11.29 -8.35
CA LEU A 86 -8.06 -10.33 -9.20
C LEU A 86 -9.53 -10.68 -9.46
N ALA A 87 -9.84 -11.96 -9.67
CA ALA A 87 -11.22 -12.43 -9.78
C ALA A 87 -12.00 -12.07 -8.51
N MET A 88 -11.43 -12.32 -7.32
CA MET A 88 -12.05 -11.90 -6.06
C MET A 88 -12.24 -10.38 -5.96
N VAL A 89 -11.28 -9.56 -6.43
CA VAL A 89 -11.40 -8.10 -6.48
C VAL A 89 -12.54 -7.63 -7.39
N LYS A 90 -12.76 -8.33 -8.51
CA LYS A 90 -13.78 -7.98 -9.52
C LYS A 90 -15.17 -8.49 -9.16
N GLU A 91 -15.27 -9.71 -8.65
CA GLU A 91 -16.53 -10.39 -8.33
C GLU A 91 -17.11 -9.93 -7.00
N ASN A 92 -16.25 -9.55 -6.05
CA ASN A 92 -16.70 -9.07 -4.76
C ASN A 92 -16.62 -7.55 -4.70
N ASN A 93 -17.77 -6.90 -4.51
CA ASN A 93 -17.84 -5.53 -3.99
C ASN A 93 -17.30 -5.41 -2.55
N ARG A 94 -16.56 -6.42 -2.06
CA ARG A 94 -15.98 -6.43 -0.72
C ARG A 94 -14.80 -5.44 -0.68
N PRO A 95 -14.71 -4.62 0.39
CA PRO A 95 -13.61 -3.69 0.57
C PRO A 95 -12.31 -4.40 0.96
N LEU A 96 -12.39 -5.61 1.53
CA LEU A 96 -11.26 -6.39 2.04
C LEU A 96 -11.23 -7.81 1.48
N ILE A 97 -10.06 -8.22 0.99
CA ILE A 97 -9.79 -9.55 0.43
C ILE A 97 -8.60 -10.16 1.19
N PRO A 98 -8.85 -11.16 2.04
CA PRO A 98 -7.77 -11.88 2.71
C PRO A 98 -7.09 -12.87 1.75
N VAL A 99 -5.76 -12.93 1.77
CA VAL A 99 -4.99 -13.97 1.07
C VAL A 99 -4.24 -14.81 2.10
N PHE A 100 -4.70 -16.05 2.26
CA PHE A 100 -4.14 -17.02 3.18
C PHE A 100 -3.14 -17.95 2.51
N GLY A 101 -2.21 -18.49 3.29
CA GLY A 101 -1.27 -19.51 2.85
C GLY A 101 -0.06 -19.62 3.76
N VAL A 102 0.69 -20.72 3.63
CA VAL A 102 1.89 -20.99 4.43
C VAL A 102 3.11 -20.20 3.96
N SER A 103 4.17 -20.12 4.76
CA SER A 103 5.42 -19.50 4.33
C SER A 103 5.97 -20.21 3.09
N GLY A 104 6.57 -19.44 2.17
CA GLY A 104 7.14 -19.99 0.94
C GLY A 104 6.15 -20.34 -0.18
N CYS A 105 4.82 -20.28 0.04
CA CYS A 105 3.85 -20.63 -1.01
C CYS A 105 3.64 -19.56 -2.10
N GLY A 106 4.58 -18.61 -2.23
CA GLY A 106 4.57 -17.63 -3.32
C GLY A 106 3.59 -16.46 -3.17
N LYS A 107 3.03 -16.22 -1.97
CA LYS A 107 2.11 -15.09 -1.75
C LYS A 107 2.74 -13.74 -2.15
N THR A 108 4.02 -13.51 -1.81
CA THR A 108 4.68 -12.18 -1.99
C THR A 108 4.88 -11.92 -3.45
N ARG A 109 5.25 -12.98 -4.16
CA ARG A 109 5.25 -13.01 -5.60
C ARG A 109 3.90 -12.68 -6.20
N ALA A 110 2.83 -13.34 -5.77
CA ALA A 110 1.49 -13.16 -6.34
C ALA A 110 1.00 -11.70 -6.23
N VAL A 111 1.19 -11.05 -5.07
CA VAL A 111 0.74 -9.65 -4.89
C VAL A 111 1.61 -8.64 -5.64
N ILE A 112 2.92 -8.90 -5.78
CA ILE A 112 3.82 -8.05 -6.57
C ILE A 112 3.53 -8.19 -8.07
N GLU A 113 3.25 -9.40 -8.55
CA GLU A 113 2.81 -9.60 -9.94
C GLU A 113 1.46 -8.93 -10.20
N LEU A 114 0.50 -9.07 -9.28
CA LEU A 114 -0.78 -8.39 -9.37
C LEU A 114 -0.61 -6.87 -9.50
N LEU A 115 0.23 -6.26 -8.67
CA LEU A 115 0.53 -4.83 -8.72
C LEU A 115 1.36 -4.44 -9.96
N SER A 116 2.14 -5.34 -10.54
CA SER A 116 2.81 -5.06 -11.82
C SER A 116 1.82 -4.92 -12.98
N GLN A 117 0.64 -5.54 -12.87
CA GLN A 117 -0.43 -5.47 -13.87
C GLN A 117 -1.56 -4.51 -13.51
N HIS A 118 -1.61 -3.99 -12.27
CA HIS A 118 -2.69 -3.16 -11.78
C HIS A 118 -2.15 -2.06 -10.86
N TRP A 119 -2.69 -0.86 -10.98
CA TRP A 119 -2.28 0.25 -10.11
C TRP A 119 -2.71 0.05 -8.66
N GLY A 120 -1.79 0.34 -7.74
CA GLY A 120 -2.07 0.21 -6.32
C GLY A 120 -0.86 0.49 -5.43
N PHE A 121 -1.04 0.33 -4.14
CA PHE A 121 -0.06 0.64 -3.11
C PHE A 121 0.38 -0.63 -2.38
N TYR A 122 1.66 -0.74 -2.06
CA TYR A 122 2.26 -1.94 -1.46
C TYR A 122 2.87 -1.67 -0.08
N PHE A 123 2.16 -2.00 0.98
CA PHE A 123 2.61 -1.83 2.36
C PHE A 123 3.15 -3.15 2.90
N ASN A 124 4.34 -3.13 3.51
CA ASN A 124 4.96 -4.32 4.08
C ASN A 124 5.20 -4.12 5.57
N ALA A 125 4.64 -4.99 6.41
CA ALA A 125 4.74 -4.87 7.85
C ALA A 125 5.96 -5.58 8.48
N SER A 126 6.80 -6.23 7.65
CA SER A 126 8.02 -6.91 8.11
C SER A 126 9.27 -6.07 7.86
N SER A 127 10.20 -6.01 8.82
CA SER A 127 11.49 -5.31 8.66
C SER A 127 12.45 -6.02 7.71
N ASP A 128 12.24 -7.32 7.49
CA ASP A 128 13.20 -8.19 6.82
C ASP A 128 12.81 -8.48 5.36
N ASP A 129 11.69 -7.92 4.91
CA ASP A 129 11.08 -8.17 3.60
C ASP A 129 11.04 -6.89 2.74
N TRP A 130 10.55 -7.00 1.50
CA TRP A 130 10.59 -5.90 0.55
C TRP A 130 9.55 -4.84 0.90
N GLY A 131 9.89 -3.58 0.66
CA GLY A 131 9.02 -2.44 0.91
C GLY A 131 9.80 -1.24 1.43
N SER A 132 9.08 -0.13 1.54
CA SER A 132 9.50 0.96 2.42
C SER A 132 9.41 0.53 3.89
N ASN A 133 10.26 1.11 4.73
CA ASN A 133 10.20 1.02 6.18
C ASN A 133 9.08 1.88 6.79
N ASP A 134 8.27 2.58 5.99
CA ASP A 134 7.20 3.45 6.47
C ASP A 134 6.23 2.76 7.44
N MET A 135 5.86 1.50 7.19
CA MET A 135 5.02 0.72 8.11
C MET A 135 5.74 0.37 9.43
N ILE A 136 7.04 0.11 9.41
CA ILE A 136 7.85 -0.14 10.60
C ILE A 136 7.99 1.14 11.43
N THR A 137 8.15 2.27 10.75
CA THR A 137 8.13 3.61 11.37
C THR A 137 6.77 3.87 12.00
N LEU A 138 5.66 3.60 11.30
CA LEU A 138 4.31 3.73 11.85
C LEU A 138 4.14 2.88 13.12
N HIS A 139 4.52 1.61 13.06
CA HIS A 139 4.47 0.71 14.22
C HIS A 139 5.24 1.30 15.40
N SER A 140 6.48 1.75 15.18
CA SER A 140 7.34 2.31 16.22
C SER A 140 6.78 3.59 16.85
N ILE A 141 6.17 4.47 16.04
CA ILE A 141 5.54 5.71 16.51
C ILE A 141 4.30 5.40 17.36
N VAL A 142 3.46 4.47 16.90
CA VAL A 142 2.29 4.05 17.67
C VAL A 142 2.72 3.39 18.96
N GLN A 143 3.71 2.50 18.93
CA GLN A 143 4.27 1.88 20.13
C GLN A 143 4.74 2.92 21.16
N LYS A 144 5.47 3.94 20.70
CA LYS A 144 5.92 5.04 21.56
C LYS A 144 4.74 5.77 22.19
N HIS A 145 3.72 6.13 21.41
CA HIS A 145 2.51 6.76 21.93
C HIS A 145 1.80 5.90 22.98
N LEU A 146 1.65 4.59 22.72
CA LEU A 146 1.02 3.68 23.67
C LEU A 146 1.83 3.60 24.99
N ASN A 147 3.16 3.59 24.90
CA ASN A 147 4.03 3.58 26.09
C ASN A 147 3.93 4.87 26.89
N ASP A 148 3.87 6.02 26.21
CA ASP A 148 3.71 7.33 26.86
C ASP A 148 2.34 7.44 27.56
N SER A 149 1.29 6.91 26.94
CA SER A 149 -0.08 6.90 27.47
C SER A 149 -0.29 5.93 28.66
N ARG A 150 0.55 4.91 28.82
CA ARG A 150 0.48 3.95 29.95
C ARG A 150 0.82 4.54 31.32
N THR A 151 1.30 5.79 31.37
CA THR A 151 1.49 6.52 32.63
C THR A 151 0.16 6.79 33.36
N PHE A 152 -0.98 6.70 32.66
CA PHE A 152 -2.32 6.79 33.22
C PHE A 152 -2.91 5.38 33.33
N PHE A 153 -3.47 5.01 34.50
CA PHE A 153 -3.99 3.66 34.80
C PHE A 153 -5.16 3.18 33.90
N ILE A 154 -5.60 3.97 32.93
CA ILE A 154 -6.73 3.70 32.03
C ILE A 154 -6.25 3.77 30.58
N VAL A 155 -6.48 2.70 29.82
CA VAL A 155 -6.19 2.65 28.39
C VAL A 155 -7.30 3.37 27.62
N ASP A 156 -7.01 4.57 27.12
CA ASP A 156 -7.91 5.30 26.21
C ASP A 156 -7.82 4.73 24.79
N ARG A 157 -8.61 3.68 24.53
CA ARG A 157 -8.64 2.98 23.24
C ARG A 157 -9.13 3.88 22.10
N GLN A 158 -9.98 4.87 22.38
CA GLN A 158 -10.49 5.79 21.36
C GLN A 158 -9.42 6.80 20.93
N ALA A 159 -8.67 7.35 21.88
CA ALA A 159 -7.51 8.20 21.57
C ALA A 159 -6.44 7.41 20.80
N ASN A 160 -6.15 6.17 21.20
CA ASN A 160 -5.22 5.29 20.49
C ASN A 160 -5.68 5.02 19.05
N ASN A 161 -6.96 4.73 18.86
CA ASN A 161 -7.60 4.56 17.55
C ASN A 161 -7.36 5.79 16.66
N ALA A 162 -7.68 6.99 17.16
CA ALA A 162 -7.49 8.23 16.42
C ALA A 162 -6.02 8.52 16.11
N TYR A 163 -5.11 8.22 17.03
CA TYR A 163 -3.67 8.39 16.84
C TYR A 163 -3.15 7.49 15.72
N ALA A 164 -3.44 6.18 15.79
CA ALA A 164 -3.01 5.21 14.77
C ALA A 164 -3.64 5.50 13.39
N ARG A 165 -4.91 5.91 13.35
CA ARG A 165 -5.58 6.33 12.10
C ARG A 165 -4.91 7.53 11.46
N LYS A 166 -4.68 8.62 12.22
CA LYS A 166 -3.97 9.80 11.71
C LYS A 166 -2.57 9.47 11.19
N THR A 167 -1.83 8.62 11.90
CA THR A 167 -0.51 8.17 11.44
C THR A 167 -0.61 7.39 10.12
N THR A 168 -1.58 6.49 10.01
CA THR A 168 -1.84 5.73 8.78
C THR A 168 -2.23 6.63 7.61
N LEU A 169 -3.05 7.64 7.87
CA LEU A 169 -3.46 8.64 6.88
C LEU A 169 -2.26 9.45 6.36
N LEU A 170 -1.36 9.91 7.23
CA LEU A 170 -0.14 10.61 6.83
C LEU A 170 0.82 9.71 6.04
N LEU A 171 0.89 8.43 6.40
CA LEU A 171 1.64 7.42 5.65
C LEU A 171 1.04 7.24 4.25
N PHE A 172 -0.28 7.14 4.13
CA PHE A 172 -0.92 7.01 2.82
C PHE A 172 -0.72 8.26 1.97
N LEU A 173 -0.83 9.44 2.59
CA LEU A 173 -0.59 10.72 1.94
C LEU A 173 0.83 10.82 1.36
N SER A 174 1.85 10.34 2.07
CA SER A 174 3.23 10.37 1.56
C SER A 174 3.35 9.61 0.24
N ARG A 175 2.76 8.41 0.18
CA ARG A 175 2.77 7.58 -1.04
C ARG A 175 1.93 8.19 -2.16
N LEU A 176 0.78 8.76 -1.84
CA LEU A 176 -0.07 9.45 -2.81
C LEU A 176 0.65 10.64 -3.45
N LEU A 177 1.37 11.43 -2.66
CA LEU A 177 2.09 12.60 -3.17
C LEU A 177 3.24 12.21 -4.10
N ILE A 178 4.01 11.17 -3.74
CA ILE A 178 5.07 10.63 -4.61
C ILE A 178 4.45 10.03 -5.88
N PHE A 179 3.33 9.31 -5.76
CA PHE A 179 2.64 8.74 -6.90
C PHE A 179 2.13 9.82 -7.86
N LYS A 180 1.47 10.85 -7.33
CA LYS A 180 0.99 12.01 -8.09
C LYS A 180 2.15 12.72 -8.80
N TYR A 181 3.28 12.91 -8.11
CA TYR A 181 4.49 13.47 -8.72
C TYR A 181 4.93 12.63 -9.92
N CYS A 182 5.02 11.30 -9.77
CA CYS A 182 5.46 10.41 -10.85
C CYS A 182 4.51 10.44 -12.06
N LEU A 183 3.20 10.52 -11.82
CA LEU A 183 2.21 10.62 -12.90
C LEU A 183 2.29 11.95 -13.65
N SER A 184 2.56 13.05 -12.94
CA SER A 184 2.61 14.40 -13.52
C SER A 184 3.99 14.79 -14.08
N ALA A 185 5.03 14.00 -13.86
CA ALA A 185 6.37 14.27 -14.38
C ALA A 185 6.41 14.12 -15.91
N SER A 186 7.18 14.99 -16.57
CA SER A 186 7.32 14.98 -18.04
C SER A 186 7.86 13.63 -18.54
N GLY A 187 7.21 13.05 -19.56
CA GLY A 187 7.56 11.73 -20.12
C GLY A 187 6.96 10.54 -19.37
N SER A 188 6.18 10.76 -18.31
CA SER A 188 5.51 9.69 -17.54
C SER A 188 4.60 8.83 -18.40
N SER A 189 3.80 9.44 -19.28
CA SER A 189 2.85 8.75 -20.16
C SER A 189 3.50 7.72 -21.09
N GLU A 190 4.79 7.87 -21.39
CA GLU A 190 5.51 7.01 -22.33
C GLU A 190 6.16 5.81 -21.66
N SER A 191 6.55 5.92 -20.38
CA SER A 191 7.43 4.93 -19.75
C SER A 191 7.11 4.58 -18.30
N PHE A 192 6.28 5.36 -17.60
CA PHE A 192 5.83 5.06 -16.26
C PHE A 192 4.65 4.10 -16.26
N THR A 193 4.84 2.95 -15.61
CA THR A 193 3.86 1.86 -15.58
C THR A 193 3.59 1.38 -14.16
N SER A 194 2.52 0.63 -13.96
CA SER A 194 2.23 -0.04 -12.68
C SER A 194 3.38 -0.92 -12.21
N ALA A 195 4.09 -1.58 -13.14
CA ALA A 195 5.30 -2.34 -12.83
C ALA A 195 6.41 -1.46 -12.25
N ARG A 196 6.71 -0.30 -12.88
CA ARG A 196 7.71 0.65 -12.34
C ARG A 196 7.29 1.20 -10.98
N TRP A 197 6.02 1.54 -10.83
CA TRP A 197 5.48 2.00 -9.55
C TRP A 197 5.59 0.95 -8.45
N THR A 198 5.33 -0.31 -8.77
CA THR A 198 5.50 -1.44 -7.85
C THR A 198 6.95 -1.61 -7.44
N LEU A 199 7.88 -1.55 -8.40
CA LEU A 199 9.31 -1.64 -8.13
C LEU A 199 9.80 -0.52 -7.22
N LEU A 200 9.35 0.71 -7.47
CA LEU A 200 9.69 1.84 -6.63
C LEU A 200 9.28 1.60 -5.18
N GLN A 201 8.05 1.12 -4.94
CA GLN A 201 7.53 0.84 -3.60
C GLN A 201 8.21 -0.34 -2.90
N ALA A 202 8.51 -1.40 -3.65
CA ALA A 202 9.13 -2.59 -3.07
C ALA A 202 10.63 -2.39 -2.76
N ARG A 203 11.31 -1.53 -3.53
CA ARG A 203 12.79 -1.49 -3.59
C ARG A 203 13.36 -0.08 -3.76
N SER A 204 12.72 0.93 -3.16
CA SER A 204 13.17 2.34 -3.16
C SER A 204 14.66 2.47 -2.80
N HIS A 205 15.08 1.81 -1.72
CA HIS A 205 16.46 1.84 -1.23
C HIS A 205 17.48 1.22 -2.19
N VAL A 206 17.10 0.30 -3.07
CA VAL A 206 18.05 -0.24 -4.06
C VAL A 206 18.14 0.66 -5.30
N LEU A 207 17.05 1.36 -5.62
CA LEU A 207 16.99 2.24 -6.78
C LEU A 207 17.60 3.62 -6.51
N PHE A 208 17.56 4.09 -5.26
CA PHE A 208 17.94 5.46 -4.88
C PHE A 208 18.77 5.55 -3.59
N GLU A 209 19.23 4.42 -3.04
CA GLU A 209 19.98 4.33 -1.76
C GLU A 209 19.23 4.84 -0.51
N GLN A 210 18.07 5.45 -0.70
CA GLN A 210 17.24 6.05 0.33
C GLN A 210 15.80 5.58 0.21
N ASP A 211 15.12 5.49 1.35
CA ASP A 211 13.70 5.19 1.38
C ASP A 211 12.86 6.47 1.30
N ILE A 212 12.62 6.94 0.06
CA ILE A 212 11.90 8.18 -0.22
C ILE A 212 10.51 8.25 0.42
N PHE A 213 9.82 7.11 0.55
CA PHE A 213 8.49 7.03 1.13
C PHE A 213 8.53 7.30 2.62
N ASN A 214 9.46 6.64 3.32
CA ASN A 214 9.65 6.85 4.75
C ASN A 214 10.18 8.25 5.06
N ILE A 215 11.05 8.81 4.22
CA ILE A 215 11.54 10.20 4.38
C ILE A 215 10.37 11.19 4.32
N LEU A 216 9.52 11.12 3.28
CA LEU A 216 8.37 12.01 3.18
C LEU A 216 7.36 11.75 4.31
N PHE A 217 7.12 10.49 4.66
CA PHE A 217 6.24 10.14 5.77
C PHE A 217 6.71 10.79 7.08
N LEU A 218 8.00 10.69 7.42
CA LEU A 218 8.59 11.32 8.60
C LEU A 218 8.39 12.84 8.61
N GLN A 219 8.51 13.51 7.46
CA GLN A 219 8.25 14.94 7.37
C GLN A 219 6.77 15.30 7.59
N LEU A 220 5.86 14.45 7.11
CA LEU A 220 4.41 14.64 7.25
C LEU A 220 3.91 14.35 8.66
N LEU A 221 4.61 13.54 9.47
CA LEU A 221 4.25 13.30 10.88
C LEU A 221 4.16 14.58 11.72
N ASN A 222 4.84 15.65 11.31
CA ASN A 222 4.70 16.96 11.96
C ASN A 222 3.25 17.46 11.98
N PHE A 223 2.38 16.94 11.10
CA PHE A 223 0.96 17.29 11.01
C PHE A 223 0.05 16.39 11.84
N GLN A 224 0.58 15.46 12.63
CA GLN A 224 -0.20 14.53 13.45
C GLN A 224 -1.04 15.24 14.54
N HIS A 225 -0.68 16.46 14.91
CA HIS A 225 -1.40 17.28 15.88
C HIS A 225 -2.74 17.82 15.33
N HIS A 226 -2.94 17.84 14.02
CA HIS A 226 -4.21 18.23 13.44
C HIS A 226 -5.32 17.20 13.75
N SER A 227 -6.57 17.67 13.68
CA SER A 227 -7.73 16.79 13.79
C SER A 227 -7.83 15.86 12.59
N GLU A 228 -8.45 14.70 12.80
CA GLU A 228 -8.53 13.65 11.79
C GLU A 228 -9.41 14.06 10.59
N ASN A 229 -10.57 14.69 10.83
CA ASN A 229 -11.52 15.01 9.76
C ASN A 229 -10.93 15.93 8.66
N PRO A 230 -10.29 17.07 8.97
CA PRO A 230 -9.66 17.90 7.94
C PRO A 230 -8.55 17.18 7.18
N LEU A 231 -7.80 16.31 7.87
CA LEU A 231 -6.74 15.50 7.27
C LEU A 231 -7.32 14.48 6.29
N SER A 232 -8.35 13.73 6.71
CA SER A 232 -9.04 12.76 5.86
C SER A 232 -9.64 13.40 4.61
N LEU A 233 -10.30 14.56 4.76
CA LEU A 233 -10.86 15.31 3.62
C LEU A 233 -9.77 15.75 2.64
N LEU A 234 -8.64 16.26 3.14
CA LEU A 234 -7.52 16.65 2.29
C LEU A 234 -6.96 15.44 1.53
N ILE A 235 -6.80 14.30 2.20
CA ILE A 235 -6.25 13.09 1.59
C ILE A 235 -7.19 12.53 0.54
N ARG A 236 -8.52 12.53 0.77
CA ARG A 236 -9.51 12.18 -0.26
C ARG A 236 -9.36 13.07 -1.49
N ASN A 237 -9.25 14.38 -1.31
CA ASN A 237 -9.07 15.29 -2.45
C ASN A 237 -7.77 14.99 -3.22
N VAL A 238 -6.67 14.72 -2.51
CA VAL A 238 -5.40 14.33 -3.15
C VAL A 238 -5.54 12.99 -3.89
N TYR A 239 -6.27 12.03 -3.32
CA TYR A 239 -6.55 10.74 -3.93
C TYR A 239 -7.36 10.88 -5.22
N GLU A 240 -8.47 11.61 -5.19
CA GLU A 240 -9.32 11.87 -6.36
C GLU A 240 -8.54 12.57 -7.48
N ASP A 241 -7.79 13.64 -7.15
CA ASP A 241 -6.92 14.31 -8.12
C ASP A 241 -5.89 13.35 -8.74
N THR A 242 -5.33 12.45 -7.93
CA THR A 242 -4.30 11.50 -8.38
C THR A 242 -4.92 10.44 -9.29
N LYS A 243 -6.12 9.97 -8.97
CA LYS A 243 -6.86 9.01 -9.78
C LYS A 243 -7.30 9.63 -11.12
N GLU A 244 -7.80 10.85 -11.10
CA GLU A 244 -8.13 11.60 -12.30
C GLU A 244 -6.88 11.82 -13.19
N CYS A 245 -5.75 12.16 -12.57
CA CYS A 245 -4.46 12.28 -13.25
C CYS A 245 -4.09 10.96 -13.95
N LEU A 246 -4.19 9.83 -13.24
CA LEU A 246 -3.89 8.49 -13.76
C LEU A 246 -4.77 8.11 -14.95
N VAL A 247 -6.08 8.39 -14.89
CA VAL A 247 -7.00 8.13 -16.01
C VAL A 247 -6.64 8.98 -17.23
N LYS A 248 -6.27 10.26 -17.03
CA LYS A 248 -5.97 11.20 -18.12
C LYS A 248 -4.61 11.00 -18.78
N HIS A 249 -3.56 10.72 -18.01
CA HIS A 249 -2.17 10.72 -18.50
C HIS A 249 -1.82 9.48 -19.33
N GLY A 250 -2.72 8.49 -19.45
CA GLY A 250 -2.54 7.35 -20.33
C GLY A 250 -1.41 6.39 -19.96
N CYS A 251 -0.88 6.50 -18.72
CA CYS A 251 0.10 5.57 -18.17
C CYS A 251 -0.46 4.13 -18.18
N LEU A 252 0.42 3.13 -18.28
CA LEU A 252 0.01 1.74 -18.47
C LEU A 252 0.00 0.93 -17.17
N PRO A 253 -1.02 0.09 -16.93
CA PRO A 253 -2.19 -0.17 -17.77
C PRO A 253 -3.17 1.02 -17.75
N LYS A 254 -3.89 1.22 -18.85
CA LYS A 254 -5.00 2.17 -18.88
C LYS A 254 -6.13 1.66 -17.99
N ILE A 255 -6.68 2.55 -17.17
CA ILE A 255 -7.81 2.23 -16.30
C ILE A 255 -8.99 3.17 -16.58
N LYS A 256 -10.19 2.72 -16.23
CA LYS A 256 -11.43 3.52 -16.28
C LYS A 256 -11.67 4.20 -14.93
N ASP A 257 -12.51 5.23 -14.90
CA ASP A 257 -12.87 5.98 -13.67
C ASP A 257 -13.38 5.08 -12.53
N ASN A 258 -14.14 4.03 -12.85
CA ASN A 258 -14.67 3.09 -11.86
C ASN A 258 -13.67 2.01 -11.41
N THR A 259 -12.43 2.03 -11.93
CA THR A 259 -11.42 1.04 -11.54
C THR A 259 -10.95 1.31 -10.12
N ARG A 260 -10.93 0.25 -9.31
CA ARG A 260 -10.44 0.30 -7.93
C ARG A 260 -8.92 0.21 -7.92
N LEU A 261 -8.26 1.07 -7.15
CA LEU A 261 -6.83 0.91 -6.89
C LEU A 261 -6.61 -0.13 -5.79
N LEU A 262 -5.57 -0.96 -5.95
CA LEU A 262 -5.25 -1.97 -4.95
C LEU A 262 -4.50 -1.35 -3.77
N VAL A 263 -4.72 -1.86 -2.57
CA VAL A 263 -3.90 -1.59 -1.40
C VAL A 263 -3.51 -2.91 -0.79
N ILE A 264 -2.25 -3.28 -0.95
CA ILE A 264 -1.71 -4.55 -0.47
C ILE A 264 -1.11 -4.34 0.91
N HIS A 265 -1.56 -5.11 1.90
CA HIS A 265 -0.92 -5.24 3.21
C HIS A 265 -0.19 -6.59 3.27
N ASN A 266 1.11 -6.56 3.02
CA ASN A 266 2.01 -7.70 3.09
C ASN A 266 2.49 -7.94 4.53
N GLU A 267 2.64 -9.21 4.87
CA GLU A 267 2.99 -9.68 6.22
C GLU A 267 2.13 -9.06 7.35
N ALA A 268 0.84 -8.87 7.07
CA ALA A 268 -0.10 -8.20 7.96
C ALA A 268 -0.33 -8.92 9.30
N GLN A 269 0.09 -10.18 9.44
CA GLN A 269 0.03 -10.89 10.72
C GLN A 269 0.81 -10.16 11.81
N PHE A 270 1.94 -9.51 11.47
CA PHE A 270 2.71 -8.75 12.45
C PHE A 270 1.87 -7.65 13.09
N LEU A 271 1.02 -6.96 12.32
CA LEU A 271 0.13 -5.92 12.86
C LEU A 271 -1.13 -6.51 13.51
N GLY A 272 -1.51 -7.75 13.15
CA GLY A 272 -2.66 -8.46 13.70
C GLY A 272 -2.38 -9.06 15.09
N ASP A 273 -1.10 -9.34 15.38
CA ASP A 273 -0.68 -9.91 16.65
C ASP A 273 -0.23 -8.82 17.65
N GLU A 274 0.15 -7.64 17.15
CA GLU A 274 0.66 -6.52 17.95
C GLU A 274 -0.43 -5.66 18.60
N PHE A 275 -0.10 -5.20 19.81
CA PHE A 275 -0.89 -4.26 20.62
C PHE A 275 -2.36 -4.65 20.83
N ASN A 276 -2.64 -5.95 20.91
CA ASN A 276 -3.95 -6.45 21.27
C ASN A 276 -4.43 -5.86 22.62
N GLY A 277 -5.64 -5.31 22.63
CA GLY A 277 -6.23 -4.68 23.82
C GLY A 277 -6.03 -3.16 23.93
N PHE A 278 -5.16 -2.57 23.11
CA PHE A 278 -4.90 -1.13 23.10
C PHE A 278 -5.82 -0.34 22.17
N PHE A 279 -6.51 -1.03 21.27
CA PHE A 279 -7.47 -0.46 20.32
C PHE A 279 -8.84 -1.06 20.56
N GLN A 280 -9.89 -0.41 20.07
CA GLN A 280 -11.26 -0.92 20.12
C GLN A 280 -11.88 -0.98 18.72
N SER A 281 -12.95 -1.76 18.58
CA SER A 281 -13.76 -1.80 17.36
C SER A 281 -14.23 -0.39 16.98
N MET A 282 -14.34 -0.13 15.68
CA MET A 282 -14.84 1.15 15.15
C MET A 282 -16.37 1.15 15.00
N SER A 283 -17.02 -0.01 15.19
CA SER A 283 -18.48 -0.08 15.29
C SER A 283 -18.94 0.57 16.59
N SER A 284 -19.91 1.48 16.51
CA SER A 284 -20.49 2.16 17.68
C SER A 284 -21.17 1.22 18.68
N SER A 285 -21.50 -0.01 18.26
CA SER A 285 -22.13 -1.03 19.08
C SER A 285 -21.17 -2.04 19.69
N ASP A 286 -19.86 -1.92 19.43
CA ASP A 286 -18.86 -2.91 19.81
C ASP A 286 -17.63 -2.24 20.41
N GLU A 287 -17.34 -2.51 21.69
CA GLU A 287 -16.15 -2.00 22.37
C GLU A 287 -15.05 -3.07 22.48
N SER A 288 -15.22 -4.19 21.79
CA SER A 288 -14.28 -5.30 21.89
C SER A 288 -12.88 -4.88 21.43
N PRO A 289 -11.84 -5.40 22.11
CA PRO A 289 -10.47 -5.01 21.83
C PRO A 289 -10.05 -5.41 20.42
N ARG A 290 -9.12 -4.64 19.86
CA ARG A 290 -8.58 -4.84 18.52
C ARG A 290 -7.05 -4.77 18.51
N PRO A 291 -6.41 -5.42 17.54
CA PRO A 291 -4.99 -5.23 17.25
C PRO A 291 -4.74 -3.93 16.47
N LEU A 292 -3.47 -3.56 16.30
CA LEU A 292 -3.05 -2.40 15.51
C LEU A 292 -3.53 -2.45 14.05
N LEU A 293 -3.66 -3.65 13.47
CA LEU A 293 -4.17 -3.81 12.12
C LEU A 293 -5.56 -3.17 11.92
N SER A 294 -6.38 -3.06 12.96
CA SER A 294 -7.73 -2.49 12.90
C SER A 294 -7.80 -1.01 12.51
N PRO A 295 -7.24 -0.09 13.31
CA PRO A 295 -7.25 1.32 12.93
C PRO A 295 -6.55 1.57 11.60
N ILE A 296 -5.56 0.74 11.21
CA ILE A 296 -4.89 0.85 9.91
C ILE A 296 -5.84 0.54 8.76
N LEU A 297 -6.52 -0.62 8.76
CA LEU A 297 -7.43 -1.00 7.68
C LEU A 297 -8.59 -0.01 7.55
N HIS A 298 -9.15 0.44 8.68
CA HIS A 298 -10.23 1.43 8.68
C HIS A 298 -9.79 2.79 8.10
N ALA A 299 -8.57 3.25 8.39
CA ALA A 299 -8.06 4.48 7.81
C ALA A 299 -8.01 4.43 6.27
N PHE A 300 -7.63 3.30 5.68
CA PHE A 300 -7.66 3.15 4.22
C PHE A 300 -9.08 3.05 3.66
N GLN A 301 -9.98 2.31 4.33
CA GLN A 301 -11.39 2.22 3.94
C GLN A 301 -12.05 3.60 3.89
N ASP A 302 -11.77 4.46 4.85
CA ASP A 302 -12.40 5.78 4.95
C ASP A 302 -11.91 6.80 3.93
N ILE A 303 -10.76 6.54 3.28
CA ILE A 303 -10.30 7.35 2.14
C ILE A 303 -10.87 6.81 0.84
N GLY A 304 -10.83 5.49 0.67
CA GLY A 304 -11.21 4.84 -0.57
C GLY A 304 -12.69 4.65 -0.77
N GLU A 305 -13.48 4.52 0.31
CA GLU A 305 -14.84 3.95 0.30
C GLU A 305 -14.88 2.70 -0.60
N TYR A 306 -15.42 2.82 -1.82
CA TYR A 306 -15.52 1.75 -2.82
C TYR A 306 -14.41 1.77 -3.90
N GLN A 307 -13.56 2.79 -3.90
CA GLN A 307 -12.52 3.03 -4.89
C GLN A 307 -11.18 2.37 -4.56
N LEU A 308 -11.02 1.85 -3.34
CA LEU A 308 -9.88 1.03 -2.95
C LEU A 308 -10.30 -0.43 -2.76
N ALA A 309 -9.42 -1.35 -3.13
CA ALA A 309 -9.53 -2.76 -2.82
C ALA A 309 -8.38 -3.17 -1.90
N LEU A 310 -8.70 -3.44 -0.64
CA LEU A 310 -7.70 -3.86 0.35
C LEU A 310 -7.43 -5.35 0.18
N VAL A 311 -6.18 -5.72 -0.03
CA VAL A 311 -5.72 -7.10 -0.09
C VAL A 311 -4.77 -7.33 1.07
N THR A 312 -5.23 -8.05 2.07
CA THR A 312 -4.47 -8.26 3.32
C THR A 312 -3.99 -9.69 3.38
N ARG A 313 -2.72 -9.88 3.74
CA ARG A 313 -2.13 -11.21 3.71
C ARG A 313 -1.02 -11.38 4.73
N GLY A 314 -0.79 -12.62 5.12
CA GLY A 314 0.21 -12.94 6.12
C GLY A 314 0.36 -14.43 6.33
N THR A 315 1.51 -14.86 6.82
CA THR A 315 1.68 -16.24 7.26
C THR A 315 1.13 -16.36 8.68
N GLY A 316 0.12 -17.22 8.90
CA GLY A 316 -0.56 -17.33 10.19
C GLY A 316 -1.66 -16.30 10.43
N LEU A 317 -1.94 -15.43 9.45
CA LEU A 317 -3.12 -14.58 9.49
C LEU A 317 -4.36 -15.47 9.49
N SER A 318 -5.16 -15.42 10.56
CA SER A 318 -6.37 -16.22 10.68
C SER A 318 -7.59 -15.47 10.17
N ILE A 319 -8.62 -16.19 9.74
CA ILE A 319 -9.90 -15.56 9.40
C ILE A 319 -10.51 -14.84 10.61
N ASN A 320 -10.28 -15.35 11.82
CA ASN A 320 -10.71 -14.72 13.08
C ASN A 320 -10.01 -13.37 13.30
N THR A 321 -8.75 -13.23 12.87
CA THR A 321 -7.99 -11.97 12.91
C THR A 321 -8.59 -10.90 12.00
N LEU A 322 -9.46 -11.26 11.04
CA LEU A 322 -10.08 -10.33 10.09
C LEU A 322 -11.60 -10.30 10.14
N TYR A 323 -12.24 -11.18 10.92
CA TYR A 323 -13.70 -11.27 11.04
C TYR A 323 -14.31 -9.93 11.48
N TRP A 324 -13.62 -9.21 12.37
CA TRP A 324 -14.07 -7.90 12.86
C TRP A 324 -14.00 -6.79 11.81
N VAL A 325 -13.17 -6.91 10.77
CA VAL A 325 -13.13 -5.91 9.69
C VAL A 325 -14.42 -5.96 8.87
N GLN A 326 -15.00 -7.16 8.71
CA GLN A 326 -16.22 -7.37 7.95
C GLN A 326 -17.45 -6.91 8.73
N SER A 327 -17.52 -7.17 10.03
CA SER A 327 -18.65 -6.76 10.88
C SER A 327 -18.71 -5.26 11.18
N SER A 328 -17.57 -4.55 11.07
CA SER A 328 -17.51 -3.10 11.32
C SER A 328 -17.85 -2.25 10.08
N GLY A 329 -17.85 -2.84 8.88
CA GLY A 329 -18.21 -2.17 7.61
C GLY A 329 -19.70 -2.20 7.27
N SER A 330 -20.50 -3.00 7.99
CA SER A 330 -21.95 -3.18 7.79
C SER A 330 -22.82 -2.22 8.62
N GLY A 331 -22.25 -1.17 9.22
CA GLY A 331 -22.99 -0.17 10.01
C GLY A 331 -23.96 0.71 9.22
N LEU A 332 -24.04 0.54 7.89
CA LEU A 332 -24.99 1.22 7.01
C LEU A 332 -25.71 0.17 6.14
N LYS A 333 -26.90 -0.27 6.60
CA LYS A 333 -27.86 -1.23 6.00
C LYS A 333 -27.47 -2.71 6.18
N ASP A 334 -28.31 -3.66 6.58
CA ASP A 334 -29.78 -3.74 6.65
C ASP A 334 -30.21 -4.73 7.75
N ASN A 335 -31.42 -4.52 8.27
CA ASN A 335 -32.20 -5.55 8.95
C ASN A 335 -32.55 -6.65 7.94
N SER A 336 -31.80 -7.74 7.91
CA SER A 336 -32.34 -9.04 7.51
C SER A 336 -31.40 -10.13 8.00
N THR A 337 -31.90 -10.85 9.01
CA THR A 337 -31.58 -12.25 9.26
C THR A 337 -31.60 -13.03 7.95
N ASP A 338 -30.55 -13.82 7.69
CA ASP A 338 -30.66 -15.21 7.21
C ASP A 338 -29.24 -15.76 6.97
N PHE A 339 -28.75 -16.51 7.97
CA PHE A 339 -27.73 -17.53 7.77
C PHE A 339 -28.41 -18.85 8.16
N GLU A 340 -28.78 -19.66 7.17
CA GLU A 340 -29.05 -21.09 7.39
C GLU A 340 -27.88 -21.92 6.85
N SER A 341 -27.55 -22.90 7.69
CA SER A 341 -26.68 -24.09 7.61
C SER A 341 -26.10 -24.54 6.29
#